data_AF-A0A924TG40-F1
#
_entry.id   AF-A0A924TG40-F1
#
_cell.length_a   1.000
_cell.length_b   1.000
_cell.length_c   1.000
_cell.angle_alpha   90.00
_cell.angle_beta   90.00
_cell.angle_gamma   90.00
#
_symmetry.space_group_name_H-M   'P 1'
#
loop_
_entity.id
_entity.type
_entity.pdbx_description
1 polymer ?
#
loop_
_entity_poly.entity_id
_entity_poly.type
_entity_poly.pdbx_seq_one_letter_code
_entity_poly.pdbx_strand_id
1 'polypeptide(L)'
;MTSTVKKRGMDIRVGQAPAILTRAEFRERFNNRYYDPAYVVEKDAIARLEEIAWQALQEGRKAPVTQPSGADFADPTYPMSVQWMQTRQRLRAAEKTWKDSATKSRVLLI
;
A
#
# COMPACT_ATOMS: atom_id res chain seq x y z
N MET A 1 39.84 3.83 -39.69
CA MET A 1 38.69 4.54 -39.10
C MET A 1 37.64 3.51 -38.76
N THR A 2 37.66 2.97 -37.54
CA THR A 2 36.71 1.91 -37.15
C THR A 2 35.80 2.49 -36.08
N SER A 3 34.56 2.74 -36.48
CA SER A 3 33.49 3.32 -35.67
C SER A 3 33.05 2.32 -34.60
N THR A 4 33.23 2.68 -33.33
CA THR A 4 32.69 1.93 -32.21
C THR A 4 31.23 2.33 -32.01
N VAL A 5 30.31 1.42 -32.31
CA VAL A 5 28.88 1.56 -32.02
C VAL A 5 28.67 1.60 -30.50
N LYS A 6 28.30 2.76 -29.96
CA LYS A 6 27.91 2.94 -28.56
C LYS A 6 26.57 2.23 -28.31
N LYS A 7 26.59 1.09 -27.61
CA LYS A 7 25.39 0.42 -27.07
C LYS A 7 24.66 1.42 -26.16
N ARG A 8 23.43 1.82 -26.52
CA ARG A 8 22.53 2.56 -25.61
C ARG A 8 22.06 1.58 -24.53
N GLY A 9 22.90 1.37 -23.53
CA GLY A 9 22.53 0.64 -22.31
C GLY A 9 21.49 1.46 -21.56
N MET A 10 20.33 0.87 -21.31
CA MET A 10 19.31 1.42 -20.43
C MET A 10 19.86 1.39 -19.01
N ASP A 11 20.10 2.56 -18.41
CA ASP A 11 20.49 2.67 -17.00
C ASP A 11 19.30 2.25 -16.13
N ILE A 12 19.34 1.00 -15.66
CA ILE A 12 18.36 0.48 -14.71
C ILE A 12 18.63 1.16 -13.36
N ARG A 13 17.62 1.85 -12.82
CA ARG A 13 17.71 2.46 -11.48
C ARG A 13 17.79 1.34 -10.44
N VAL A 14 19.00 1.08 -9.95
CA VAL A 14 19.29 0.13 -8.86
C VAL A 14 19.22 0.77 -7.47
N GLY A 15 18.57 1.93 -7.34
CA GLY A 15 18.49 2.66 -6.08
C GLY A 15 17.64 1.92 -5.03
N GLN A 16 18.15 1.88 -3.80
CA GLN A 16 17.40 1.40 -2.63
C GLN A 16 16.36 2.41 -2.15
N ALA A 17 15.50 2.00 -1.22
CA ALA A 17 14.51 2.87 -0.61
C ALA A 17 15.18 4.13 -0.02
N PRO A 18 14.57 5.32 -0.19
CA PRO A 18 15.08 6.55 0.40
C PRO A 18 15.16 6.43 1.93
N ALA A 19 15.98 7.29 2.54
CA ALA A 19 16.15 7.33 3.99
C ALA A 19 14.81 7.48 4.73
N ILE A 20 14.76 6.98 5.96
CA ILE A 20 13.61 7.12 6.86
C ILE A 20 13.32 8.62 7.03
N LEU A 21 12.04 8.98 6.95
CA LEU A 21 11.59 10.36 7.13
C LEU A 21 11.97 10.87 8.52
N THR A 22 12.43 12.10 8.60
CA THR A 22 12.50 12.83 9.86
C THR A 22 11.09 13.11 10.41
N ARG A 23 10.98 13.40 11.71
CA ARG A 23 9.71 13.77 12.35
C ARG A 23 9.03 14.96 11.66
N ALA A 24 9.82 15.93 11.19
CA ALA A 24 9.32 17.14 10.52
C ALA A 24 8.80 16.82 9.11
N GLU A 25 9.56 16.06 8.31
CA GLU A 25 9.13 15.67 6.96
C GLU A 25 7.88 14.77 7.00
N PHE A 26 7.79 13.87 7.98
CA PHE A 26 6.59 13.07 8.18
C PHE A 26 5.39 13.96 8.51
N ARG A 27 5.56 14.91 9.43
CA ARG A 27 4.51 15.85 9.83
C ARG A 27 3.99 16.64 8.66
N GLU A 28 4.88 17.20 7.84
CA GLU A 28 4.50 17.95 6.64
C GLU A 28 3.69 17.07 5.69
N ARG A 29 4.20 15.89 5.35
CA ARG A 29 3.50 14.94 4.46
C ARG A 29 2.16 14.47 5.00
N PHE A 30 2.04 14.27 6.31
CA PHE A 30 0.79 13.88 6.95
C PHE A 30 -0.25 15.00 6.86
N ASN A 31 0.14 16.24 7.18
CA ASN A 31 -0.77 17.38 7.20
C ASN A 31 -1.22 17.83 5.80
N ASN A 32 -0.44 17.55 4.75
CA ASN A 32 -0.83 17.86 3.37
C ASN A 32 -2.16 17.22 2.93
N ARG A 33 -2.64 16.17 3.63
CA ARG A 33 -3.95 15.55 3.37
C ARG A 33 -5.13 16.37 3.93
N TYR A 34 -4.86 17.30 4.83
CA TYR A 34 -5.84 18.11 5.57
C TYR A 34 -5.65 19.61 5.31
N TYR A 35 -5.27 19.97 4.08
CA TYR A 35 -5.00 21.35 3.70
C TYR A 35 -6.25 22.24 3.65
N ASP A 36 -7.42 21.64 3.39
CA ASP A 36 -8.68 22.37 3.27
C ASP A 36 -9.02 23.09 4.59
N PRO A 37 -9.43 24.39 4.56
CA PRO A 37 -9.80 25.14 5.75
C PRO A 37 -10.88 24.48 6.63
N ALA A 38 -11.72 23.61 6.07
CA ALA A 38 -12.70 22.85 6.84
C ALA A 38 -12.07 21.99 7.95
N TYR A 39 -10.79 21.59 7.82
CA TYR A 39 -10.08 20.82 8.83
C TYR A 39 -9.47 21.67 9.95
N VAL A 40 -9.53 23.00 9.87
CA VAL A 40 -8.95 23.89 10.89
C VAL A 40 -9.58 23.65 12.27
N VAL A 41 -10.87 23.33 12.31
CA VAL A 41 -11.59 23.04 13.57
C VAL A 41 -11.11 21.73 14.22
N GLU A 42 -10.47 20.85 13.46
CA GLU A 42 -9.99 19.54 13.91
C GLU A 42 -8.46 19.48 14.11
N LYS A 43 -7.76 20.63 14.14
CA LYS A 43 -6.29 20.68 14.25
C LYS A 43 -5.72 19.82 15.38
N ASP A 44 -6.36 19.84 16.55
CA ASP A 44 -5.89 19.05 17.69
C ASP A 44 -6.12 17.55 17.50
N ALA A 45 -7.23 17.16 16.87
CA ALA A 45 -7.49 15.76 16.53
C ALA A 45 -6.48 15.26 15.49
N ILE A 46 -6.22 16.05 14.46
CA ILE A 46 -5.23 15.75 13.42
C ILE A 46 -3.84 15.60 14.04
N ALA A 47 -3.45 16.48 14.96
CA ALA A 47 -2.17 16.37 15.67
C ALA A 47 -2.05 15.07 16.48
N ARG A 48 -3.12 14.63 17.16
CA ARG A 48 -3.14 13.35 17.88
C ARG A 48 -3.01 12.15 16.94
N LEU A 49 -3.74 12.17 15.81
CA LEU A 49 -3.67 11.10 14.81
C LEU A 49 -2.30 11.04 14.11
N GLU A 50 -1.70 12.20 13.88
CA GLU A 50 -0.35 12.34 13.31
C GLU A 50 0.70 11.67 14.22
N GLU A 51 0.62 11.90 15.53
CA GLU A 51 1.53 11.26 16.49
C GLU A 51 1.35 9.73 16.51
N ILE A 52 0.11 9.22 16.51
CA ILE A 52 -0.16 7.78 16.41
C ILE A 52 0.44 7.19 15.13
N ALA A 53 0.30 7.90 14.01
CA ALA A 53 0.82 7.46 12.72
C ALA A 53 2.37 7.50 12.69
N TRP A 54 2.98 8.49 13.34
CA TRP A 54 4.44 8.55 13.50
C TRP A 54 4.97 7.36 14.30
N GLN A 55 4.36 7.04 15.45
CA GLN A 55 4.76 5.88 16.25
C GLN A 55 4.57 4.57 15.45
N ALA A 56 3.47 4.43 14.71
CA ALA A 56 3.23 3.27 13.86
C ALA A 56 4.29 3.10 12.76
N LEU A 57 4.76 4.20 12.17
CA LEU A 57 5.85 4.20 11.19
C LEU A 57 7.16 3.75 11.84
N GLN A 58 7.51 4.30 13.00
CA GLN A 58 8.73 3.96 13.72
C GLN A 58 8.77 2.50 14.18
N GLU A 59 7.64 1.98 14.65
CA GLU A 59 7.48 0.57 15.04
C GLU A 59 7.43 -0.38 13.82
N GLY A 60 7.36 0.14 12.59
CA GLY A 60 7.31 -0.67 11.39
C GLY A 60 6.07 -1.55 11.28
N ARG A 61 4.91 -1.10 11.81
CA ARG A 61 3.66 -1.88 11.84
C ARG A 61 3.04 -2.05 10.45
N LYS A 62 3.49 -3.06 9.70
CA LYS A 62 2.99 -3.39 8.34
C LYS A 62 1.69 -4.20 8.33
N ALA A 63 1.48 -5.03 9.34
CA ALA A 63 0.28 -5.86 9.51
C ALA A 63 0.02 -6.06 11.01
N PRO A 64 -0.52 -5.04 11.71
CA PRO A 64 -0.67 -5.09 13.16
C PRO A 64 -1.77 -6.04 13.65
N VAL A 65 -2.68 -6.47 12.76
CA VAL A 65 -3.76 -7.42 13.06
C VAL A 65 -3.58 -8.64 12.16
N THR A 66 -3.27 -9.78 12.79
CA THR A 66 -2.95 -11.02 12.09
C THR A 66 -3.77 -12.19 12.60
N GLN A 67 -3.88 -13.22 11.77
CA GLN A 67 -4.40 -14.54 12.10
C GLN A 67 -3.53 -15.60 11.41
N PRO A 68 -3.57 -16.88 11.86
CA PRO A 68 -2.96 -17.96 11.10
C PRO A 68 -3.50 -17.99 9.66
N SER A 69 -2.60 -18.18 8.71
CA SER A 69 -2.89 -18.20 7.27
C SER A 69 -3.83 -19.36 6.87
N GLY A 70 -3.70 -20.52 7.52
CA GLY A 70 -4.52 -21.71 7.26
C GLY A 70 -3.92 -22.66 6.21
N ALA A 71 -4.55 -23.83 6.04
CA ALA A 71 -4.00 -24.96 5.28
C ALA A 71 -3.77 -24.68 3.78
N ASP A 72 -4.38 -23.64 3.22
CA ASP A 72 -4.20 -23.23 1.83
C ASP A 72 -2.83 -22.56 1.55
N PHE A 73 -2.00 -22.36 2.57
CA PHE A 73 -0.71 -21.66 2.49
C PHE A 73 0.45 -22.58 2.90
N ALA A 74 1.64 -22.28 2.38
CA ALA A 74 2.85 -23.09 2.60
C ALA A 74 3.22 -23.24 4.08
N ASP A 75 2.99 -22.20 4.89
CA ASP A 75 3.03 -22.26 6.35
C ASP A 75 1.63 -21.87 6.87
N PRO A 76 0.82 -22.84 7.35
CA PRO A 76 -0.53 -22.61 7.87
C PRO A 76 -0.60 -21.77 9.15
N THR A 77 0.51 -21.65 9.86
CA THR A 77 0.59 -20.94 11.14
C THR A 77 1.12 -19.52 10.99
N TYR A 78 1.61 -19.16 9.80
CA TYR A 78 2.16 -17.84 9.52
C TYR A 78 1.15 -16.73 9.88
N PRO A 79 1.53 -15.73 10.69
CA PRO A 79 0.65 -14.64 11.06
C PRO A 79 0.40 -13.73 9.85
N MET A 80 -0.71 -13.97 9.15
CA MET A 80 -1.10 -13.25 7.96
C MET A 80 -2.06 -12.10 8.28
N SER A 81 -1.92 -10.97 7.59
CA SER A 81 -2.81 -9.82 7.71
C SER A 81 -4.27 -10.22 7.51
N VAL A 82 -5.11 -9.95 8.51
CA VAL A 82 -6.56 -10.21 8.45
C VAL A 82 -7.19 -9.46 7.26
N GLN A 83 -6.77 -8.21 7.02
CA GLN A 83 -7.27 -7.40 5.91
C GLN A 83 -6.94 -8.01 4.55
N TRP A 84 -5.74 -8.59 4.41
CA TRP A 84 -5.33 -9.24 3.15
C TRP A 84 -6.11 -10.52 2.92
N MET A 85 -6.34 -11.32 3.96
CA MET A 85 -7.17 -12.53 3.89
C MET A 85 -8.60 -12.21 3.46
N GLN A 86 -9.22 -11.20 4.09
CA GLN A 86 -10.56 -10.75 3.72
C GLN A 86 -10.61 -10.21 2.28
N THR A 87 -9.57 -9.49 1.85
CA THR A 87 -9.48 -8.98 0.47
C THR A 87 -9.36 -10.11 -0.53
N ARG A 88 -8.52 -11.12 -0.25
CA ARG A 88 -8.41 -12.34 -1.08
C ARG A 88 -9.75 -13.04 -1.21
N GLN A 89 -10.50 -13.18 -0.11
CA GLN A 89 -11.83 -13.82 -0.13
C GLN A 89 -12.81 -13.04 -1.01
N ARG A 90 -12.86 -11.70 -0.88
CA ARG A 90 -13.71 -10.84 -1.73
C ARG A 90 -13.33 -10.96 -3.21
N LEU A 91 -12.03 -11.00 -3.53
CA LEU A 91 -11.56 -11.19 -4.91
C LEU A 91 -11.95 -12.54 -5.48
N ARG A 92 -11.86 -13.63 -4.70
CA ARG A 92 -12.31 -14.97 -5.16
C ARG A 92 -13.81 -15.03 -5.41
N ALA A 93 -14.60 -14.40 -4.55
CA ALA A 93 -16.05 -14.28 -4.78
C ALA A 93 -16.35 -13.47 -6.06
N ALA A 94 -15.68 -12.33 -6.24
CA ALA A 94 -15.82 -11.50 -7.42
C ALA A 94 -15.39 -12.24 -8.71
N GLU A 95 -14.27 -12.98 -8.66
CA GLU A 95 -13.78 -13.82 -9.76
C GLU A 95 -14.81 -14.88 -10.15
N LYS A 96 -15.42 -15.56 -9.16
CA LYS A 96 -16.47 -16.56 -9.42
C LYS A 96 -17.65 -15.95 -10.15
N THR A 97 -18.13 -14.78 -9.71
CA THR A 97 -19.22 -14.07 -10.39
C THR A 97 -18.81 -13.61 -11.78
N TRP A 98 -17.60 -13.08 -11.95
CA TRP A 98 -17.12 -12.59 -13.24
C TRP A 98 -16.96 -13.70 -14.30
N LYS A 99 -16.62 -14.93 -13.87
CA LYS A 99 -16.51 -16.10 -14.76
C LYS A 99 -17.85 -16.73 -15.15
N ASP A 100 -18.95 -16.34 -14.52
CA ASP A 100 -20.28 -16.86 -14.83
C ASP A 100 -20.81 -16.20 -16.11
N SER A 101 -20.97 -17.00 -17.18
CA SER A 101 -21.45 -16.54 -18.48
C SER A 101 -22.91 -16.07 -18.47
N ALA A 102 -23.68 -16.38 -17.42
CA ALA A 102 -25.02 -15.86 -17.22
C ALA A 102 -25.01 -14.42 -16.67
N THR A 103 -23.87 -13.91 -16.18
CA THR A 103 -23.78 -12.54 -15.69
C THR A 103 -23.66 -11.53 -16.82
N LYS A 104 -24.29 -10.36 -16.65
CA LYS A 104 -24.23 -9.28 -17.64
C LYS A 104 -22.80 -8.78 -17.81
N SER A 105 -22.34 -8.66 -19.05
CA SER A 105 -21.04 -8.06 -19.36
C SER A 105 -20.93 -6.64 -18.83
N ARG A 106 -19.89 -6.36 -18.06
CA ARG A 106 -19.55 -5.04 -17.52
C ARG A 106 -18.19 -4.63 -18.08
N VAL A 107 -18.20 -4.09 -19.29
CA VAL A 107 -17.00 -3.62 -19.99
C VAL A 107 -16.92 -2.10 -19.83
N LEU A 108 -15.77 -1.60 -19.37
CA LEU A 108 -15.44 -0.19 -19.43
C LEU A 108 -14.75 0.08 -20.78
N LEU A 109 -15.36 0.92 -21.61
CA LEU A 109 -14.74 1.47 -22.81
C LEU A 109 -14.09 2.80 -22.41
N ILE A 110 -12.77 2.91 -22.59
CA ILE A 110 -11.99 4.15 -22.42
C ILE A 110 -11.39 4.57 -23.76
#